data_AF-R7MZT9-F1
#
_entry.id   AF-R7MZT9-F1
#
_cell.length_a   1.000
_cell.length_b   1.000
_cell.length_c   1.000
_cell.angle_alpha   90.00
_cell.angle_beta   90.00
_cell.angle_gamma   90.00
#
_symmetry.space_group_name_H-M   'P 1'
#
loop_
_entity.id
_entity.type
_entity.pdbx_description
1 polymer ?
#
loop_
_entity_poly.entity_id
_entity_poly.type
_entity_poly.pdbx_seq_one_letter_code
_entity_poly.pdbx_strand_id
1 'polypeptide(L)'
;MKINIYYGGRGLMDDPTLYVINKMQSVLEELHVEVERYNLYELKNTIPTLPQTLKEADGIILATTVEWHGIGGYMSQFLDACWLYGDKEKIAGIYMCPVVMSTTYGEREGKLDLAVAWEILGGLPCTGVCGYIADTAIFEENESYGMIIEKKAENLYRTINQKVVCLPASNQAVKKMVSITKNDDLTPQEFEQLSQYAADDSYVKRQKEDIQELASMFRDMLENQEVEDKREEYIQEFKSHFAPQAGFAASYQITVAGKRKPFIIEVSGAESNCYYGTTANPDVEIQISHETMDDIIYGRMTFQRAFMGGSIKVKGDFKILRTLDQIFPFMESSL
;
A
#
# COMPACT_ATOMS: atom_id res chain seq x y z
N MET A 1 24.71 -34.99 4.40
CA MET A 1 23.91 -34.34 5.45
C MET A 1 23.53 -32.98 4.91
N LYS A 2 22.25 -32.63 4.95
CA LYS A 2 21.73 -31.36 4.45
C LYS A 2 21.16 -30.52 5.60
N ILE A 3 21.56 -29.26 5.67
CA ILE A 3 21.07 -28.30 6.68
C ILE A 3 20.50 -27.07 6.00
N ASN A 4 19.23 -26.76 6.26
CA ASN A 4 18.60 -25.55 5.73
C ASN A 4 18.65 -24.43 6.77
N ILE A 5 19.03 -23.22 6.36
CA ILE A 5 19.01 -22.02 7.21
C ILE A 5 17.82 -21.16 6.80
N TYR A 6 16.85 -20.96 7.69
CA TYR A 6 15.75 -20.02 7.48
C TYR A 6 16.04 -18.76 8.29
N TYR A 7 16.24 -17.65 7.58
CA TYR A 7 16.58 -16.36 8.18
C TYR A 7 15.38 -15.41 8.12
N GLY A 8 14.82 -15.10 9.29
CA GLY A 8 13.64 -14.25 9.50
C GLY A 8 13.93 -12.78 9.80
N GLY A 9 15.20 -12.36 9.81
CA GLY A 9 15.57 -10.94 9.93
C GLY A 9 15.29 -10.14 8.65
N ARG A 10 15.64 -8.85 8.67
CA ARG A 10 15.31 -7.91 7.57
C ARG A 10 16.37 -7.81 6.48
N GLY A 11 17.51 -8.48 6.65
CA GLY A 11 18.62 -8.41 5.70
C GLY A 11 19.44 -7.12 5.77
N LEU A 12 19.41 -6.41 6.91
CA LEU A 12 20.27 -5.25 7.14
C LEU A 12 21.74 -5.70 7.21
N MET A 13 22.67 -4.92 6.64
CA MET A 13 24.09 -5.30 6.58
C MET A 13 24.71 -5.47 7.97
N ASP A 14 24.26 -4.67 8.92
CA ASP A 14 24.66 -4.60 10.32
C ASP A 14 23.83 -5.53 11.22
N ASP A 15 23.13 -6.51 10.64
CA ASP A 15 22.35 -7.46 11.43
C ASP A 15 23.28 -8.48 12.14
N PRO A 16 23.26 -8.57 13.48
CA PRO A 16 24.14 -9.48 14.22
C PRO A 16 23.82 -10.96 13.99
N THR A 17 22.57 -11.31 13.68
CA THR A 17 22.20 -12.69 13.35
C THR A 17 22.82 -13.12 12.04
N LEU A 18 22.92 -12.22 11.05
CA LEU A 18 23.60 -12.51 9.78
C LEU A 18 25.05 -12.92 9.99
N TYR A 19 25.78 -12.20 10.84
CA TYR A 19 27.15 -12.55 11.19
C TYR A 19 27.22 -13.98 11.75
N VAL A 20 26.35 -14.29 12.71
CA VAL A 20 26.33 -15.61 13.38
C VAL A 20 26.03 -16.73 12.39
N ILE A 21 24.98 -16.60 11.56
CA ILE A 21 24.64 -17.67 10.62
C ILE A 21 25.66 -17.81 9.50
N ASN A 22 26.30 -16.73 9.04
CA ASN A 22 27.38 -16.80 8.06
C ASN A 22 28.56 -17.59 8.63
N LYS A 23 28.95 -17.31 9.87
CA LYS A 23 30.02 -18.03 10.56
C LYS A 23 29.67 -19.51 10.78
N MET A 24 28.43 -19.81 11.20
CA MET A 24 27.96 -21.19 11.33
C MET A 24 27.93 -21.91 9.98
N GLN A 25 27.51 -21.24 8.91
CA GLN A 25 27.47 -21.80 7.56
C GLN A 25 28.88 -22.18 7.10
N SER A 26 29.87 -21.29 7.25
CA SER A 26 31.27 -21.60 6.88
C SER A 26 31.80 -22.84 7.61
N VAL A 27 31.54 -22.97 8.91
CA VAL A 27 31.96 -24.15 9.70
C VAL A 27 31.28 -25.43 9.22
N LEU A 28 29.98 -25.36 8.88
CA LEU A 28 29.24 -26.52 8.37
C LEU A 28 29.72 -26.92 6.96
N GLU A 29 29.99 -25.96 6.08
CA GLU A 29 30.54 -26.19 4.75
C GLU A 29 31.96 -26.81 4.82
N GLU A 30 32.80 -26.35 5.75
CA GLU A 30 34.11 -26.96 6.05
C GLU A 30 34.00 -28.43 6.50
N LEU A 31 32.90 -28.79 7.17
CA LEU A 31 32.57 -30.17 7.58
C LEU A 31 31.87 -30.98 6.46
N HIS A 32 31.86 -30.48 5.22
CA HIS A 32 31.21 -31.09 4.05
C HIS A 32 29.70 -31.31 4.21
N VAL A 33 29.03 -30.39 4.90
CA VAL A 33 27.57 -30.33 4.98
C VAL A 33 27.03 -29.53 3.81
N GLU A 34 25.97 -30.01 3.17
CA GLU A 34 25.22 -29.21 2.19
C GLU A 34 24.37 -28.20 2.96
N VAL A 35 24.67 -26.91 2.82
CA VAL A 35 23.93 -25.83 3.48
C VAL A 35 23.16 -25.03 2.45
N GLU A 36 21.84 -24.91 2.66
CA GLU A 36 20.98 -24.09 1.80
C GLU A 36 20.30 -23.00 2.63
N ARG A 37 20.41 -21.75 2.21
CA ARG A 37 19.93 -20.59 2.97
C ARG A 37 18.73 -19.94 2.29
N TYR A 38 17.67 -19.76 3.07
CA TYR A 38 16.42 -19.14 2.70
C TYR A 38 16.23 -17.83 3.48
N ASN A 39 16.42 -16.71 2.79
CA ASN A 39 16.13 -15.38 3.33
C ASN A 39 14.62 -15.11 3.24
N LEU A 40 13.91 -15.20 4.36
CA LEU A 40 12.44 -15.11 4.35
C LEU A 40 11.95 -13.72 3.89
N TYR A 41 12.74 -12.66 4.10
CA TYR A 41 12.42 -11.32 3.61
C TYR A 41 12.46 -11.20 2.08
N GLU A 42 13.15 -12.10 1.37
CA GLU A 42 13.20 -12.13 -0.11
C GLU A 42 12.07 -13.01 -0.66
N LEU A 43 11.59 -13.96 0.14
CA LEU A 43 10.65 -15.00 -0.24
C LEU A 43 9.24 -14.76 0.32
N LYS A 44 8.89 -13.52 0.65
CA LYS A 44 7.66 -13.15 1.41
C LYS A 44 6.39 -13.86 0.91
N ASN A 45 6.21 -13.88 -0.41
CA ASN A 45 5.03 -14.47 -1.04
C ASN A 45 5.12 -15.99 -1.15
N THR A 46 6.33 -16.55 -1.17
CA THR A 46 6.58 -17.99 -1.31
C THR A 46 6.88 -18.67 0.03
N ILE A 47 6.81 -17.96 1.16
CA ILE A 47 6.90 -18.57 2.49
C ILE A 47 5.98 -19.80 2.65
N PRO A 48 4.72 -19.79 2.17
CA PRO A 48 3.84 -20.96 2.25
C PRO A 48 4.41 -22.23 1.61
N THR A 49 5.26 -22.12 0.58
CA THR A 49 5.83 -23.28 -0.14
C THR A 49 7.13 -23.78 0.48
N LEU A 50 7.78 -22.99 1.34
CA LEU A 50 9.05 -23.37 1.98
C LEU A 50 9.02 -24.65 2.82
N PRO A 51 7.92 -25.06 3.48
CA PRO A 51 7.87 -26.34 4.19
C PRO A 51 8.21 -27.55 3.32
N GLN A 52 8.06 -27.47 1.99
CA GLN A 52 8.45 -28.53 1.06
C GLN A 52 9.96 -28.79 1.07
N THR A 53 10.77 -27.75 1.32
CA THR A 53 12.24 -27.83 1.38
C THR A 53 12.73 -28.65 2.59
N LEU A 54 11.88 -28.87 3.61
CA LEU A 54 12.19 -29.69 4.78
C LEU A 54 12.28 -31.18 4.45
N LYS A 55 11.69 -31.65 3.33
CA LYS A 55 11.65 -33.08 2.97
C LYS A 55 13.05 -33.69 2.79
N GLU A 56 14.03 -32.87 2.42
CA GLU A 56 15.42 -33.28 2.15
C GLU A 56 16.39 -32.90 3.28
N ALA A 57 15.94 -32.16 4.30
CA ALA A 57 16.80 -31.62 5.34
C ALA A 57 16.97 -32.62 6.50
N ASP A 58 18.21 -32.86 6.93
CA ASP A 58 18.51 -33.62 8.16
C ASP A 58 18.48 -32.71 9.39
N GLY A 59 18.73 -31.42 9.19
CA GLY A 59 18.65 -30.40 10.22
C GLY A 59 18.33 -29.03 9.65
N ILE A 60 17.95 -28.11 10.53
CA ILE A 60 17.65 -26.74 10.16
C ILE A 60 18.22 -25.75 11.18
N ILE A 61 18.47 -24.53 10.74
CA ILE A 61 18.77 -23.38 11.60
C ILE A 61 17.63 -22.38 11.44
N LEU A 62 16.93 -22.09 12.53
CA LEU A 62 15.95 -21.02 12.57
C LEU A 62 16.62 -19.79 13.15
N ALA A 63 16.82 -18.77 12.31
CA ALA A 63 17.58 -17.59 12.65
C ALA A 63 16.72 -16.32 12.58
N THR A 64 16.71 -15.50 13.64
CA THR A 64 15.98 -14.24 13.64
C THR A 64 16.62 -13.18 14.52
N THR A 65 16.33 -11.91 14.24
CA THR A 65 16.81 -10.76 14.98
C THR A 65 15.64 -10.10 15.71
N VAL A 66 15.74 -10.02 17.03
CA VAL A 66 14.74 -9.34 17.87
C VAL A 66 15.09 -7.86 17.94
N GLU A 67 14.33 -7.06 17.21
CA GLU A 67 14.44 -5.60 17.23
C GLU A 67 13.50 -4.94 18.25
N TRP A 68 12.29 -5.49 18.40
CA TRP A 68 11.27 -5.02 19.34
C TRP A 68 10.75 -6.13 20.24
N HIS A 69 10.01 -7.08 19.67
CA HIS A 69 9.41 -8.17 20.44
C HIS A 69 9.13 -9.40 19.56
N GLY A 70 9.29 -10.58 20.14
CA GLY A 70 9.04 -11.86 19.47
C GLY A 70 10.05 -12.18 18.37
N ILE A 71 9.80 -13.31 17.70
CA ILE A 71 10.70 -13.90 16.70
C ILE A 71 10.60 -13.25 15.30
N GLY A 72 9.79 -12.20 15.15
CA GLY A 72 9.59 -11.49 13.89
C GLY A 72 8.55 -12.15 12.96
N GLY A 73 7.85 -11.31 12.18
CA GLY A 73 6.67 -11.74 11.40
C GLY A 73 6.99 -12.78 10.32
N TYR A 74 8.11 -12.67 9.62
CA TYR A 74 8.48 -13.65 8.59
C TYR A 74 8.77 -15.03 9.19
N MET A 75 9.43 -15.08 10.35
CA MET A 75 9.70 -16.34 11.04
C MET A 75 8.41 -16.97 11.56
N SER A 76 7.50 -16.16 12.13
CA SER A 76 6.17 -16.62 12.52
C SER A 76 5.39 -17.18 11.34
N GLN A 77 5.37 -16.48 10.20
CA GLN A 77 4.71 -16.95 8.96
C GLN A 77 5.30 -18.27 8.46
N PHE A 78 6.62 -18.43 8.53
CA PHE A 78 7.26 -19.70 8.15
C PHE A 78 6.89 -20.85 9.09
N LEU A 79 6.84 -20.62 10.41
CA LEU A 79 6.40 -21.62 11.38
C LEU A 79 4.92 -21.99 11.21
N ASP A 80 4.06 -21.00 10.91
CA ASP A 80 2.65 -21.23 10.58
C ASP A 80 2.51 -22.03 9.28
N ALA A 81 3.31 -21.72 8.26
CA ALA A 81 3.36 -22.52 7.03
C ALA A 81 3.82 -23.95 7.32
N CYS A 82 4.83 -24.14 8.19
CA CYS A 82 5.25 -25.47 8.63
C CYS A 82 4.13 -26.20 9.38
N TRP A 83 3.32 -25.48 10.17
CA TRP A 83 2.16 -26.04 10.85
C TRP A 83 1.08 -26.49 9.86
N LEU A 84 0.76 -25.67 8.86
CA LEU A 84 -0.33 -25.92 7.91
C LEU A 84 0.05 -26.91 6.79
N TYR A 85 1.23 -26.76 6.21
CA TYR A 85 1.63 -27.45 4.96
C TYR A 85 2.83 -28.40 5.17
N GLY A 86 3.49 -28.36 6.33
CA GLY A 86 4.66 -29.19 6.61
C GLY A 86 4.29 -30.63 6.97
N ASP A 87 4.96 -31.58 6.30
CA ASP A 87 4.89 -33.02 6.58
C ASP A 87 5.41 -33.34 7.99
N LYS A 88 4.51 -33.71 8.90
CA LYS A 88 4.83 -33.96 10.31
C LYS A 88 5.71 -35.19 10.52
N GLU A 89 5.60 -36.20 9.67
CA GLU A 89 6.42 -37.41 9.77
C GLU A 89 7.87 -37.09 9.44
N LYS A 90 8.09 -36.24 8.43
CA LYS A 90 9.42 -35.75 8.08
C LYS A 90 9.98 -34.85 9.17
N ILE A 91 9.20 -33.86 9.64
CA ILE A 91 9.63 -32.92 10.68
C ILE A 91 10.07 -33.64 11.96
N ALA A 92 9.45 -34.77 12.30
CA ALA A 92 9.79 -35.55 13.51
C ALA A 92 11.25 -36.03 13.55
N GLY A 93 11.91 -36.17 12.40
CA GLY A 93 13.31 -36.55 12.30
C GLY A 93 14.29 -35.38 12.19
N ILE A 94 13.80 -34.13 12.12
CA ILE A 94 14.62 -32.96 11.80
C ILE A 94 15.09 -32.26 13.08
N TYR A 95 16.41 -32.12 13.20
CA TYR A 95 17.05 -31.35 14.26
C TYR A 95 17.01 -29.85 13.97
N MET A 96 16.71 -29.02 14.97
CA MET A 96 16.62 -27.56 14.78
C MET A 96 17.53 -26.81 15.75
N CYS A 97 18.39 -25.94 15.23
CA CYS A 97 19.21 -25.03 16.01
C CYS A 97 18.62 -23.61 15.98
N PRO A 98 18.14 -23.06 17.13
CA PRO A 98 17.66 -21.70 17.16
C PRO A 98 18.82 -20.71 17.28
N VAL A 99 18.85 -19.68 16.43
CA VAL A 99 19.84 -18.60 16.47
C VAL A 99 19.10 -17.27 16.59
N VAL A 100 19.22 -16.60 17.73
CA VAL A 100 18.45 -15.38 18.00
C VAL A 100 19.36 -14.28 18.54
N MET A 101 19.59 -13.24 17.76
CA MET A 101 20.29 -12.05 18.26
C MET A 101 19.31 -10.93 18.57
N SER A 102 19.68 -9.98 19.43
CA SER A 102 18.91 -8.77 19.68
C SER A 102 19.82 -7.54 19.64
N THR A 103 19.26 -6.42 19.17
CA THR A 103 19.88 -5.09 19.30
C THR A 103 19.32 -4.32 20.50
N THR A 104 18.31 -4.88 21.18
CA THR A 104 17.64 -4.29 22.35
C THR A 104 17.54 -5.29 23.50
N TYR A 105 16.58 -6.22 23.44
CA TYR A 105 16.34 -7.30 24.40
C TYR A 105 15.43 -8.37 23.79
N GLY A 106 15.18 -9.47 24.50
CA GLY A 106 14.18 -10.48 24.12
C GLY A 106 14.74 -11.69 23.37
N GLU A 107 16.06 -11.77 23.19
CA GLU A 107 16.72 -12.87 22.48
C GLU A 107 16.57 -14.22 23.17
N ARG A 108 16.48 -14.22 24.50
CA ARG A 108 16.30 -15.45 25.29
C ARG A 108 14.88 -16.01 25.11
N GLU A 109 13.89 -15.13 25.18
CA GLU A 109 12.49 -15.43 24.93
C GLU A 109 12.31 -15.91 23.49
N GLY A 110 12.88 -15.21 22.51
CA GLY A 110 12.82 -15.61 21.11
C GLY A 110 13.46 -16.98 20.85
N LYS A 111 14.61 -17.26 21.47
CA LYS A 111 15.24 -18.58 21.37
C LYS A 111 14.37 -19.68 21.96
N LEU A 112 13.74 -19.44 23.11
CA LEU A 112 12.81 -20.38 23.74
C LEU A 112 11.59 -20.59 22.85
N ASP A 113 11.04 -19.52 22.28
CA ASP A 113 9.87 -19.54 21.41
C ASP A 113 10.12 -20.40 20.16
N LEU A 114 11.26 -20.23 19.48
CA LEU A 114 11.65 -21.08 18.35
C LEU A 114 11.77 -22.56 18.75
N ALA A 115 12.38 -22.85 19.91
CA ALA A 115 12.51 -24.21 20.40
C ALA A 115 11.15 -24.86 20.68
N VAL A 116 10.27 -24.15 21.37
CA VAL A 116 8.92 -24.61 21.70
C VAL A 116 8.08 -24.79 20.44
N ALA A 117 8.14 -23.86 19.48
CA ALA A 117 7.40 -23.95 18.23
C ALA A 117 7.83 -25.18 17.41
N TRP A 118 9.13 -25.42 17.27
CA TRP A 118 9.64 -26.58 16.55
C TRP A 118 9.29 -27.90 17.24
N GLU A 119 9.34 -27.91 18.56
CA GLU A 119 8.96 -29.04 19.38
C GLU A 119 7.46 -29.36 19.24
N ILE A 120 6.60 -28.35 19.22
CA ILE A 120 5.16 -28.48 18.92
C ILE A 120 4.95 -29.01 17.49
N LEU A 121 5.74 -28.61 16.51
CA LEU A 121 5.68 -29.17 15.15
C LEU A 121 6.03 -30.66 15.14
N GLY A 122 6.83 -31.12 16.11
CA GLY A 122 7.20 -32.51 16.35
C GLY A 122 8.70 -32.77 16.15
N GLY A 123 9.48 -31.75 15.77
CA GLY A 123 10.90 -31.90 15.51
C GLY A 123 11.77 -31.88 16.76
N LEU A 124 13.09 -31.92 16.56
CA LEU A 124 14.09 -32.15 17.60
C LEU A 124 14.89 -30.87 17.89
N PRO A 125 14.50 -30.04 18.89
CA PRO A 125 15.25 -28.83 19.20
C PRO A 125 16.64 -29.15 19.78
N CYS A 126 17.65 -28.46 19.25
CA CYS A 126 19.05 -28.53 19.65
C CYS A 126 19.46 -27.31 20.48
N THR A 127 20.67 -27.37 21.04
CA THR A 127 21.22 -26.22 21.75
C THR A 127 21.60 -25.10 20.79
N GLY A 128 20.79 -24.04 20.76
CA GLY A 128 21.03 -22.86 19.94
C GLY A 128 21.94 -21.78 20.53
N VAL A 129 22.02 -20.65 19.82
CA VAL A 129 22.78 -19.44 20.16
C VAL A 129 21.81 -18.29 20.39
N CYS A 130 22.03 -17.50 21.44
CA CYS A 130 21.36 -16.21 21.59
C CYS A 130 22.30 -15.18 22.22
N GLY A 131 22.16 -13.91 21.83
CA GLY A 131 23.01 -12.85 22.36
C GLY A 131 22.50 -11.45 22.03
N TYR A 132 22.82 -10.50 22.89
CA TYR A 132 22.62 -9.08 22.64
C TYR A 132 23.89 -8.49 22.01
N ILE A 133 23.74 -7.87 20.84
CA ILE A 133 24.82 -7.21 20.11
C ILE A 133 24.26 -5.89 19.56
N ALA A 134 24.68 -4.78 20.16
CA ALA A 134 24.28 -3.45 19.72
C ALA A 134 24.99 -3.02 18.43
N ASP A 135 26.23 -3.48 18.24
CA ASP A 135 27.09 -3.16 17.11
C ASP A 135 27.87 -4.41 16.70
N THR A 136 27.81 -4.76 15.42
CA THR A 136 28.50 -5.92 14.85
C THR A 136 30.02 -5.81 14.92
N ALA A 137 30.59 -4.60 15.08
CA ALA A 137 32.03 -4.41 15.27
C ALA A 137 32.60 -5.23 16.45
N ILE A 138 31.77 -5.48 17.47
CA ILE A 138 32.12 -6.29 18.65
C ILE A 138 32.56 -7.72 18.26
N PHE A 139 32.03 -8.27 17.16
CA PHE A 139 32.43 -9.58 16.68
C PHE A 139 33.84 -9.60 16.09
N GLU A 140 34.28 -8.49 15.48
CA GLU A 140 35.63 -8.35 14.94
C GLU A 140 36.66 -8.14 16.06
N GLU A 141 36.26 -7.44 17.11
CA GLU A 141 37.13 -7.15 18.27
C GLU A 141 37.30 -8.34 19.22
N ASN A 142 36.40 -9.33 19.19
CA ASN A 142 36.36 -10.40 20.18
C ASN A 142 36.29 -11.80 19.56
N GLU A 143 37.46 -12.38 19.30
CA GLU A 143 37.63 -13.74 18.77
C GLU A 143 36.91 -14.83 19.60
N SER A 144 36.73 -14.60 20.92
CA SER A 144 36.06 -15.56 21.79
C SER A 144 34.60 -15.78 21.41
N TYR A 145 33.92 -14.76 20.87
CA TYR A 145 32.55 -14.91 20.37
C TYR A 145 32.48 -15.76 19.12
N GLY A 146 33.45 -15.61 18.21
CA GLY A 146 33.63 -16.50 17.06
C GLY A 146 33.75 -17.96 17.50
N MET A 147 34.61 -18.26 18.47
CA MET A 147 34.79 -19.63 19.00
C MET A 147 33.51 -20.22 19.61
N ILE A 148 32.67 -19.39 20.24
CA ILE A 148 31.38 -19.85 20.79
C ILE A 148 30.45 -20.27 19.64
N ILE A 149 30.40 -19.49 18.56
CA ILE A 149 29.56 -19.76 17.39
C ILE A 149 30.05 -21.03 16.67
N GLU A 150 31.35 -21.17 16.47
CA GLU A 150 31.98 -22.36 15.86
C GLU A 150 31.62 -23.64 16.63
N LYS A 151 31.83 -23.63 17.96
CA LYS A 151 31.47 -24.76 18.83
C LYS A 151 29.99 -25.13 18.75
N LYS A 152 29.12 -24.16 18.49
CA LYS A 152 27.67 -24.38 18.35
C LYS A 152 27.33 -25.02 17.02
N ALA A 153 27.97 -24.60 15.92
CA ALA A 153 27.85 -25.24 14.61
C ALA A 153 28.37 -26.69 14.64
N GLU A 154 29.54 -26.93 15.23
CA GLU A 154 30.09 -28.28 15.40
C GLU A 154 29.17 -29.18 16.24
N ASN A 155 28.60 -28.63 17.32
CA ASN A 155 27.68 -29.38 18.15
C ASN A 155 26.40 -29.75 17.39
N LEU A 156 25.87 -28.84 16.55
CA LEU A 156 24.74 -29.14 15.66
C LEU A 156 25.10 -30.29 14.72
N TYR A 157 26.22 -30.19 14.01
CA TYR A 157 26.72 -31.24 13.12
C TYR A 157 26.79 -32.59 13.85
N ARG A 158 27.43 -32.61 15.02
CA ARG A 158 27.61 -33.83 15.81
C ARG A 158 26.28 -34.42 16.25
N THR A 159 25.34 -33.57 16.68
CA THR A 159 24.01 -34.00 17.15
C THR A 159 23.24 -34.71 16.04
N ILE A 160 23.25 -34.14 14.83
CA ILE A 160 22.58 -34.71 13.66
C ILE A 160 23.29 -35.99 13.21
N ASN A 161 24.61 -35.94 13.04
CA ASN A 161 25.39 -37.07 12.54
C ASN A 161 25.33 -38.30 13.46
N GLN A 162 25.29 -38.08 14.78
CA GLN A 162 25.16 -39.15 15.77
C GLN A 162 23.71 -39.55 16.04
N LYS A 163 22.72 -38.86 15.45
CA LYS A 163 21.29 -39.07 15.71
C LYS A 163 20.97 -39.10 17.19
N VAL A 164 21.47 -38.09 17.92
CA VAL A 164 21.30 -38.00 19.37
C VAL A 164 19.81 -37.97 19.70
N VAL A 165 19.39 -38.83 20.61
CA VAL A 165 17.98 -38.95 21.01
C VAL A 165 17.63 -37.80 21.95
N CYS A 166 16.51 -37.12 21.67
CA CYS A 166 15.94 -36.13 22.57
C CYS A 166 14.96 -36.79 23.55
N LEU A 167 14.96 -36.32 24.79
CA LEU A 167 13.94 -36.73 25.76
C LEU A 167 12.57 -36.17 25.34
N PRO A 168 11.47 -36.89 25.60
CA PRO A 168 10.14 -36.41 25.26
C PRO A 168 9.76 -35.22 26.12
N ALA A 169 9.21 -34.18 25.51
CA ALA A 169 8.70 -33.01 26.20
C ALA A 169 7.19 -33.06 26.45
N SER A 170 6.74 -32.30 27.44
CA SER A 170 5.33 -32.28 27.87
C SER A 170 4.38 -31.78 26.78
N ASN A 171 4.77 -30.76 26.02
CA ASN A 171 4.02 -30.24 24.87
C ASN A 171 3.86 -31.28 23.74
N GLN A 172 4.89 -32.09 23.47
CA GLN A 172 4.80 -33.21 22.53
C GLN A 172 3.84 -34.29 23.01
N ALA A 173 3.84 -34.58 24.32
CA ALA A 173 2.93 -35.55 24.92
C ALA A 173 1.46 -35.11 24.82
N VAL A 174 1.18 -33.81 25.05
CA VAL A 174 -0.17 -33.24 24.94
C VAL A 174 -0.67 -33.24 23.49
N LYS A 175 0.20 -32.98 22.51
CA LYS A 175 -0.15 -33.03 21.09
C LYS A 175 -0.76 -34.38 20.68
N LYS A 176 -0.24 -35.50 21.20
CA LYS A 176 -0.80 -36.84 20.94
C LYS A 176 -2.22 -37.02 21.47
N MET A 177 -2.63 -36.25 22.49
CA MET A 177 -3.98 -36.31 23.08
C MET A 177 -4.97 -35.34 22.44
N VAL A 178 -4.50 -34.17 21.96
CA VAL A 178 -5.36 -33.06 21.51
C VAL A 178 -5.46 -32.94 19.99
N SER A 179 -4.53 -33.49 19.20
CA SER A 179 -4.51 -33.37 17.72
C SER A 179 -5.59 -34.15 16.97
N ILE A 180 -6.74 -34.41 17.60
CA ILE A 180 -7.97 -34.86 16.95
C ILE A 180 -8.67 -33.64 16.31
N THR A 181 -7.91 -32.81 15.59
CA THR A 181 -8.42 -31.64 14.88
C THR A 181 -8.37 -31.93 13.40
N LYS A 182 -9.47 -32.51 12.89
CA LYS A 182 -9.92 -32.67 11.50
C LYS A 182 -9.05 -32.03 10.40
N ASN A 183 -7.88 -32.59 10.11
CA ASN A 183 -7.07 -32.28 8.92
C ASN A 183 -6.57 -33.57 8.24
N ASP A 184 -7.21 -34.71 8.51
CA ASP A 184 -6.85 -36.02 7.96
C ASP A 184 -7.34 -36.26 6.52
N ASP A 185 -8.03 -35.31 5.89
CA ASP A 185 -8.67 -35.53 4.59
C ASP A 185 -7.80 -35.14 3.38
N LEU A 186 -6.64 -34.51 3.58
CA LEU A 186 -5.79 -34.03 2.49
C LEU A 186 -4.48 -34.83 2.39
N THR A 187 -4.19 -35.30 1.19
CA THR A 187 -2.93 -35.94 0.84
C THR A 187 -1.77 -34.93 0.84
N PRO A 188 -0.50 -35.39 0.99
CA PRO A 188 0.67 -34.53 0.88
C PRO A 188 0.72 -33.71 -0.43
N GLN A 189 0.16 -34.25 -1.52
CA GLN A 189 0.07 -33.54 -2.80
C GLN A 189 -0.94 -32.38 -2.75
N GLU A 190 -2.06 -32.55 -2.06
CA GLU A 190 -3.07 -31.49 -1.91
C GLU A 190 -2.57 -30.37 -1.00
N PHE A 191 -1.81 -30.69 0.07
CA PHE A 191 -1.12 -29.66 0.86
C PHE A 191 -0.12 -28.86 0.02
N GLU A 192 0.60 -29.53 -0.88
CA GLU A 192 1.54 -28.88 -1.80
C GLU A 192 0.82 -27.90 -2.74
N GLN A 193 -0.29 -28.32 -3.34
CA GLN A 193 -1.12 -27.47 -4.19
C GLN A 193 -1.72 -26.28 -3.43
N LEU A 194 -2.20 -26.51 -2.20
CA LEU A 194 -2.71 -25.45 -1.33
C LEU A 194 -1.62 -24.43 -0.99
N SER A 195 -0.40 -24.87 -0.72
CA SER A 195 0.71 -23.97 -0.45
C SER A 195 1.06 -23.10 -1.66
N GLN A 196 1.00 -23.66 -2.88
CA GLN A 196 1.20 -22.90 -4.11
C GLN A 196 0.08 -21.89 -4.35
N TYR A 197 -1.17 -22.29 -4.09
CA TYR A 197 -2.32 -21.39 -4.19
C TYR A 197 -2.25 -20.25 -3.18
N ALA A 198 -1.87 -20.53 -1.93
CA ALA A 198 -1.68 -19.52 -0.89
C ALA A 198 -0.52 -18.55 -1.20
N ALA A 199 0.46 -18.98 -1.98
CA ALA A 199 1.57 -18.15 -2.45
C ALA A 199 1.22 -17.33 -3.71
N ASP A 200 0.14 -17.66 -4.42
CA ASP A 200 -0.25 -17.00 -5.67
C ASP A 200 -0.99 -15.68 -5.42
N ASP A 201 -0.27 -14.57 -5.56
CA ASP A 201 -0.77 -13.20 -5.48
C ASP A 201 -1.65 -12.77 -6.68
N SER A 202 -1.88 -13.63 -7.67
CA SER A 202 -2.65 -13.32 -8.89
C SER A 202 -4.02 -12.72 -8.57
N TYR A 203 -4.70 -13.22 -7.54
CA TYR A 203 -6.01 -12.72 -7.10
C TYR A 203 -5.94 -11.29 -6.54
N VAL A 204 -4.91 -10.97 -5.73
CA VAL A 204 -4.72 -9.65 -5.13
C VAL A 204 -4.27 -8.63 -6.18
N LYS A 205 -3.43 -9.05 -7.14
CA LYS A 205 -3.03 -8.21 -8.28
C LYS A 205 -4.23 -7.86 -9.14
N ARG A 206 -5.08 -8.84 -9.48
CA ARG A 206 -6.30 -8.64 -10.26
C ARG A 206 -7.26 -7.66 -9.58
N GLN A 207 -7.51 -7.80 -8.27
CA GLN A 207 -8.35 -6.82 -7.56
C GLN A 207 -7.77 -5.40 -7.57
N LYS A 208 -6.44 -5.25 -7.45
CA LYS A 208 -5.80 -3.93 -7.50
C LYS A 208 -5.91 -3.28 -8.88
N GLU A 209 -5.74 -4.08 -9.93
CA GLU A 209 -5.95 -3.65 -11.32
C GLU A 209 -7.41 -3.24 -11.55
N ASP A 210 -8.37 -4.06 -11.09
CA ASP A 210 -9.81 -3.76 -11.20
C ASP A 210 -10.17 -2.46 -10.45
N ILE A 211 -9.62 -2.23 -9.25
CA ILE A 211 -9.83 -0.98 -8.49
C ILE A 211 -9.25 0.23 -9.23
N GLN A 212 -8.08 0.08 -9.85
CA GLN A 212 -7.47 1.15 -10.64
C GLN A 212 -8.30 1.47 -11.88
N GLU A 213 -8.82 0.44 -12.56
CA GLU A 213 -9.69 0.60 -13.73
C GLU A 213 -10.99 1.32 -13.36
N LEU A 214 -11.65 0.89 -12.27
CA LEU A 214 -12.84 1.57 -11.74
C LEU A 214 -12.53 3.02 -11.37
N ALA A 215 -11.39 3.30 -10.75
CA ALA A 215 -10.98 4.66 -10.39
C ALA A 215 -10.68 5.54 -11.62
N SER A 216 -10.14 4.99 -12.72
CA SER A 216 -10.05 5.72 -13.99
C SER A 216 -11.43 5.99 -14.59
N MET A 217 -12.32 5.00 -14.61
CA MET A 217 -13.67 5.17 -15.15
C MET A 217 -14.46 6.25 -14.38
N PHE A 218 -14.33 6.29 -13.05
CA PHE A 218 -14.97 7.33 -12.23
C PHE A 218 -14.40 8.74 -12.49
N ARG A 219 -13.07 8.87 -12.70
CA ARG A 219 -12.46 10.15 -13.08
C ARG A 219 -12.95 10.63 -14.43
N ASP A 220 -12.99 9.75 -15.43
CA ASP A 220 -13.48 10.10 -16.77
C ASP A 220 -14.96 10.50 -16.75
N MET A 221 -15.80 9.86 -15.94
CA MET A 221 -17.21 10.25 -15.78
C MET A 221 -17.37 11.63 -15.12
N LEU A 222 -16.56 11.95 -14.10
CA LEU A 222 -16.57 13.26 -13.44
C LEU A 222 -16.07 14.38 -14.35
N GLU A 223 -14.99 14.15 -15.10
CA GLU A 223 -14.48 15.10 -16.09
C GLU A 223 -15.51 15.36 -17.21
N ASN A 224 -16.24 14.34 -17.64
CA ASN A 224 -17.28 14.50 -18.66
C ASN A 224 -18.53 15.24 -18.14
N GLN A 225 -18.91 15.08 -16.87
CA GLN A 225 -20.00 15.83 -16.26
C GLN A 225 -19.66 17.33 -16.09
N GLU A 226 -18.43 17.67 -15.72
CA GLU A 226 -18.01 19.08 -15.61
C GLU A 226 -17.99 19.83 -16.94
N VAL A 227 -17.87 19.14 -18.07
CA VAL A 227 -17.81 19.76 -19.41
C VAL A 227 -19.20 20.07 -19.98
N GLU A 228 -20.24 19.34 -19.57
CA GLU A 228 -21.63 19.63 -19.98
C GLU A 228 -22.25 20.77 -19.16
N ASP A 229 -22.06 20.80 -17.82
CA ASP A 229 -22.60 21.88 -16.96
C ASP A 229 -22.00 23.26 -17.26
N LYS A 230 -20.75 23.33 -17.76
CA LYS A 230 -20.07 24.61 -18.09
C LYS A 230 -20.51 25.22 -19.43
N ARG A 231 -21.31 24.55 -20.27
CA ARG A 231 -21.72 25.08 -21.59
C ARG A 231 -22.90 26.04 -21.57
N GLU A 232 -23.78 25.96 -20.57
CA GLU A 232 -25.00 26.80 -20.47
C GLU A 232 -25.00 27.75 -19.27
N GLU A 233 -23.94 27.74 -18.46
CA GLU A 233 -23.73 28.66 -17.33
C GLU A 233 -24.03 30.10 -17.80
N TYR A 234 -25.05 30.75 -17.22
CA TYR A 234 -25.60 32.09 -17.57
C TYR A 234 -26.67 32.20 -18.66
N ILE A 235 -26.84 31.25 -19.59
CA ILE A 235 -27.88 31.39 -20.64
C ILE A 235 -29.29 31.41 -20.03
N GLN A 236 -29.56 30.47 -19.12
CA GLN A 236 -30.89 30.33 -18.50
C GLN A 236 -31.23 31.50 -17.57
N GLU A 237 -30.24 32.00 -16.82
CA GLU A 237 -30.42 33.11 -15.87
C GLU A 237 -30.76 34.42 -16.58
N PHE A 238 -30.08 34.74 -17.69
CA PHE A 238 -30.41 35.93 -18.48
C PHE A 238 -31.76 35.77 -19.20
N LYS A 239 -32.08 34.58 -19.72
CA LYS A 239 -33.39 34.35 -20.36
C LYS A 239 -34.56 34.51 -19.38
N SER A 240 -34.42 34.06 -18.13
CA SER A 240 -35.49 34.13 -17.13
C SER A 240 -35.77 35.55 -16.62
N HIS A 241 -34.77 36.45 -16.65
CA HIS A 241 -34.87 37.82 -16.14
C HIS A 241 -35.03 38.87 -17.24
N PHE A 242 -35.27 38.49 -18.49
CA PHE A 242 -35.40 39.46 -19.58
C PHE A 242 -36.71 40.27 -19.49
N ALA A 243 -36.58 41.59 -19.32
CA ALA A 243 -37.66 42.56 -19.37
C ALA A 243 -37.62 43.33 -20.71
N PRO A 244 -38.57 43.10 -21.64
CA PRO A 244 -38.53 43.71 -22.97
C PRO A 244 -38.76 45.23 -22.92
N GLN A 245 -38.01 45.97 -23.73
CA GLN A 245 -38.12 47.42 -23.86
C GLN A 245 -38.45 47.80 -25.31
N ALA A 246 -39.63 48.39 -25.52
CA ALA A 246 -40.11 48.74 -26.86
C ALA A 246 -39.19 49.78 -27.55
N GLY A 247 -38.80 49.49 -28.79
CA GLY A 247 -37.97 50.38 -29.61
C GLY A 247 -36.47 50.35 -29.32
N PHE A 248 -35.99 49.39 -28.52
CA PHE A 248 -34.56 49.22 -28.21
C PHE A 248 -33.98 47.99 -28.90
N ALA A 249 -32.85 48.16 -29.58
CA ALA A 249 -32.07 47.05 -30.13
C ALA A 249 -30.58 47.30 -29.85
N ALA A 250 -29.91 46.27 -29.32
CA ALA A 250 -28.49 46.33 -28.97
C ALA A 250 -27.87 44.94 -28.89
N SER A 251 -26.56 44.89 -29.08
CA SER A 251 -25.73 43.69 -28.98
C SER A 251 -24.62 43.88 -27.94
N TYR A 252 -24.53 42.93 -27.01
CA TYR A 252 -23.56 42.93 -25.93
C TYR A 252 -22.64 41.72 -26.06
N GLN A 253 -21.33 41.94 -25.91
CA GLN A 253 -20.33 40.89 -25.86
C GLN A 253 -19.63 40.90 -24.51
N ILE A 254 -19.88 39.88 -23.69
CA ILE A 254 -19.33 39.73 -22.34
C ILE A 254 -18.24 38.66 -22.36
N THR A 255 -17.00 39.08 -22.13
CA THR A 255 -15.85 38.19 -21.98
C THR A 255 -15.62 37.91 -20.51
N VAL A 256 -15.96 36.70 -20.06
CA VAL A 256 -15.74 36.24 -18.69
C VAL A 256 -14.34 35.66 -18.56
N ALA A 257 -13.57 36.14 -17.58
CA ALA A 257 -12.22 35.65 -17.32
C ALA A 257 -12.23 34.12 -17.07
N GLY A 258 -11.37 33.38 -17.79
CA GLY A 258 -11.29 31.90 -17.70
C GLY A 258 -12.15 31.15 -18.73
N LYS A 259 -13.08 31.81 -19.44
CA LYS A 259 -13.86 31.18 -20.53
C LYS A 259 -13.22 31.42 -21.90
N ARG A 260 -13.24 30.38 -22.75
CA ARG A 260 -12.67 30.44 -24.11
C ARG A 260 -13.54 31.18 -25.12
N LYS A 261 -14.86 31.25 -24.91
CA LYS A 261 -15.82 31.92 -25.80
C LYS A 261 -16.55 33.03 -25.03
N PRO A 262 -16.71 34.23 -25.59
CA PRO A 262 -17.51 35.27 -24.96
C PRO A 262 -18.99 34.92 -25.01
N PHE A 263 -19.72 35.43 -24.01
CA PHE A 263 -21.16 35.34 -23.90
C PHE A 263 -21.78 36.53 -24.65
N ILE A 264 -22.68 36.25 -25.58
CA ILE A 264 -23.33 37.24 -26.44
C ILE A 264 -24.78 37.37 -26.03
N ILE A 265 -25.25 38.62 -25.92
CA ILE A 265 -26.65 38.95 -25.71
C ILE A 265 -27.08 39.89 -26.83
N GLU A 266 -28.03 39.46 -27.65
CA GLU A 266 -28.64 40.28 -28.69
C GLU A 266 -30.09 40.57 -28.32
N VAL A 267 -30.46 41.85 -28.35
CA VAL A 267 -31.79 42.33 -27.98
C VAL A 267 -32.40 43.03 -29.18
N SER A 268 -33.63 42.65 -29.54
CA SER A 268 -34.39 43.25 -30.64
C SER A 268 -35.82 43.51 -30.18
N GLY A 269 -36.02 44.61 -29.47
CA GLY A 269 -37.31 45.04 -28.92
C GLY A 269 -37.89 44.06 -27.91
N ALA A 270 -38.74 43.15 -28.38
CA ALA A 270 -39.48 42.20 -27.55
C ALA A 270 -38.76 40.87 -27.32
N GLU A 271 -37.66 40.60 -28.03
CA GLU A 271 -36.94 39.32 -27.98
C GLU A 271 -35.48 39.52 -27.56
N SER A 272 -34.95 38.56 -26.79
CA SER A 272 -33.52 38.44 -26.48
C SER A 272 -32.99 37.08 -26.89
N ASN A 273 -31.79 37.08 -27.47
CA ASN A 273 -31.05 35.88 -27.85
C ASN A 273 -29.71 35.86 -27.11
N CYS A 274 -29.49 34.81 -26.31
CA CYS A 274 -28.29 34.66 -25.49
C CYS A 274 -27.53 33.39 -25.89
N TYR A 275 -26.26 33.50 -26.27
CA TYR A 275 -25.45 32.36 -26.71
C TYR A 275 -23.94 32.60 -26.52
N TYR A 276 -23.14 31.53 -26.55
CA TYR A 276 -21.68 31.61 -26.53
C TYR A 276 -21.10 31.56 -27.96
N GLY A 277 -20.42 32.61 -28.39
CA GLY A 277 -19.95 32.73 -29.78
C GLY A 277 -19.10 33.96 -30.03
N THR A 278 -19.04 34.41 -31.28
CA THR A 278 -18.34 35.64 -31.67
C THR A 278 -19.31 36.51 -32.46
N THR A 279 -19.41 37.79 -32.13
CA THR A 279 -20.19 38.78 -32.87
C THR A 279 -19.26 39.76 -33.57
N ALA A 280 -19.57 40.10 -34.83
CA ALA A 280 -18.66 40.85 -35.69
C ALA A 280 -18.52 42.33 -35.31
N ASN A 281 -19.54 42.94 -34.71
CA ASN A 281 -19.53 44.32 -34.21
C ASN A 281 -20.54 44.49 -33.05
N PRO A 282 -20.15 44.20 -31.80
CA PRO A 282 -21.02 44.44 -30.65
C PRO A 282 -21.12 45.95 -30.34
N ASP A 283 -22.30 46.40 -29.90
CA ASP A 283 -22.53 47.78 -29.47
C ASP A 283 -21.80 48.10 -28.15
N VAL A 284 -21.63 47.08 -27.31
CA VAL A 284 -20.89 47.13 -26.04
C VAL A 284 -20.09 45.84 -25.81
N GLU A 285 -18.79 45.99 -25.58
CA GLU A 285 -17.89 44.92 -25.12
C GLU A 285 -17.61 45.09 -23.62
N ILE A 286 -17.78 44.02 -22.86
CA ILE A 286 -17.57 43.97 -21.41
C ILE A 286 -16.53 42.89 -21.10
N GLN A 287 -15.55 43.21 -20.26
CA GLN A 287 -14.66 42.22 -19.64
C GLN A 287 -14.93 42.18 -18.14
N ILE A 288 -15.21 40.98 -17.63
CA ILE A 288 -15.67 40.75 -16.26
C ILE A 288 -15.04 39.47 -15.69
N SER A 289 -14.83 39.41 -14.37
CA SER A 289 -14.43 38.16 -13.69
C SER A 289 -15.64 37.25 -13.47
N HIS A 290 -15.40 35.96 -13.26
CA HIS A 290 -16.47 35.00 -12.90
C HIS A 290 -17.21 35.45 -11.63
N GLU A 291 -16.46 35.81 -10.58
CA GLU A 291 -17.02 36.31 -9.31
C GLU A 291 -17.92 37.54 -9.48
N THR A 292 -17.52 38.52 -10.30
CA THR A 292 -18.32 39.74 -10.50
C THR A 292 -19.57 39.45 -11.35
N MET A 293 -19.50 38.49 -12.27
CA MET A 293 -20.65 38.05 -13.07
C MET A 293 -21.69 37.39 -12.18
N ASP A 294 -21.25 36.50 -11.30
CA ASP A 294 -22.12 35.82 -10.33
C ASP A 294 -22.77 36.84 -9.37
N ASP A 295 -22.01 37.80 -8.84
CA ASP A 295 -22.56 38.86 -7.98
C ASP A 295 -23.63 39.71 -8.68
N ILE A 296 -23.55 39.90 -10.00
CA ILE A 296 -24.59 40.59 -10.77
C ILE A 296 -25.83 39.71 -10.91
N ILE A 297 -25.67 38.43 -11.29
CA ILE A 297 -26.80 37.49 -11.46
C ILE A 297 -27.54 37.27 -10.14
N TYR A 298 -26.83 37.17 -9.02
CA TYR A 298 -27.42 37.05 -7.68
C TYR A 298 -27.94 38.40 -7.11
N GLY A 299 -27.96 39.48 -7.91
CA GLY A 299 -28.54 40.77 -7.53
C GLY A 299 -27.76 41.54 -6.46
N ARG A 300 -26.49 41.18 -6.20
CA ARG A 300 -25.62 41.86 -5.23
C ARG A 300 -24.89 43.06 -5.84
N MET A 301 -24.78 43.08 -7.16
CA MET A 301 -24.10 44.10 -7.96
C MET A 301 -24.94 44.45 -9.21
N THR A 302 -24.61 45.55 -9.90
CA THR A 302 -25.16 45.86 -11.23
C THR A 302 -24.03 46.13 -12.21
N PHE A 303 -24.26 45.99 -13.51
CA PHE A 303 -23.26 46.29 -14.54
C PHE A 303 -22.77 47.74 -14.44
N GLN A 304 -23.68 48.69 -14.18
CA GLN A 304 -23.31 50.09 -13.98
C GLN A 304 -22.42 50.29 -12.74
N ARG A 305 -22.77 49.68 -11.59
CA ARG A 305 -21.98 49.83 -10.34
C ARG A 305 -20.62 49.14 -10.46
N ALA A 306 -20.57 47.97 -11.08
CA ALA A 306 -19.32 47.26 -11.35
C ALA A 306 -18.39 48.07 -12.27
N PHE A 307 -18.95 48.80 -13.25
CA PHE A 307 -18.17 49.68 -14.13
C PHE A 307 -17.65 50.91 -13.37
N MET A 308 -18.51 51.58 -12.60
CA MET A 308 -18.11 52.74 -11.79
C MET A 308 -17.08 52.38 -10.71
N GLY A 309 -17.15 51.17 -10.16
CA GLY A 309 -16.20 50.64 -9.18
C GLY A 309 -14.89 50.09 -9.76
N GLY A 310 -14.76 50.04 -11.09
CA GLY A 310 -13.57 49.53 -11.78
C GLY A 310 -13.45 48.00 -11.84
N SER A 311 -14.46 47.26 -11.39
CA SER A 311 -14.49 45.78 -11.40
C SER A 311 -14.77 45.19 -12.79
N ILE A 312 -15.30 45.98 -13.74
CA ILE A 312 -15.44 45.60 -15.14
C ILE A 312 -14.81 46.64 -16.07
N LYS A 313 -14.31 46.17 -17.21
CA LYS A 313 -13.85 47.04 -18.30
C LYS A 313 -14.89 47.05 -19.41
N VAL A 314 -15.27 48.24 -19.87
CA VAL A 314 -16.30 48.40 -20.90
C VAL A 314 -15.76 49.23 -22.06
N LYS A 315 -16.10 48.84 -23.29
CA LYS A 315 -15.81 49.55 -24.53
C LYS A 315 -17.08 49.58 -25.40
N GLY A 316 -17.59 50.75 -25.74
CA GLY A 316 -18.83 50.91 -26.50
C GLY A 316 -19.66 52.10 -26.02
N ASP A 317 -20.95 52.13 -26.34
CA ASP A 317 -21.86 53.18 -25.87
C ASP A 317 -22.30 52.94 -24.41
N PHE A 318 -21.89 53.84 -23.52
CA PHE A 318 -22.23 53.79 -22.09
C PHE A 318 -23.72 53.93 -21.79
N LYS A 319 -24.50 54.56 -22.67
CA LYS A 319 -25.96 54.62 -22.52
C LYS A 319 -26.57 53.23 -22.72
N ILE A 320 -26.04 52.47 -23.69
CA ILE A 320 -26.46 51.11 -23.99
C ILE A 320 -26.07 50.15 -22.85
N LEU A 321 -24.89 50.35 -22.23
CA LEU A 321 -24.50 49.61 -21.01
C LEU A 321 -25.51 49.82 -19.87
N ARG A 322 -25.94 51.07 -19.64
CA ARG A 322 -26.92 51.36 -18.56
C ARG A 322 -28.26 50.69 -18.80
N THR A 323 -28.67 50.55 -20.06
CA THR A 323 -29.90 49.84 -20.42
C THR A 323 -29.81 48.35 -20.08
N LEU A 324 -28.61 47.74 -20.04
CA LEU A 324 -28.41 46.33 -19.69
C LEU A 324 -28.97 45.99 -18.30
N ASP A 325 -28.77 46.88 -17.31
CA ASP A 325 -29.33 46.74 -15.95
C ASP A 325 -30.86 46.92 -15.92
N GLN A 326 -31.46 47.56 -16.94
CA GLN A 326 -32.91 47.80 -17.03
C GLN A 326 -33.64 46.62 -17.70
N ILE A 327 -33.01 46.02 -18.71
CA ILE A 327 -33.57 44.87 -19.45
C ILE A 327 -33.29 43.53 -18.75
N PHE A 328 -32.36 43.49 -17.79
CA PHE A 328 -32.13 42.34 -16.91
C PHE A 328 -32.11 42.78 -15.43
N PRO A 329 -33.30 43.02 -14.82
CA PRO A 329 -33.41 43.39 -13.42
C PRO A 329 -33.10 42.19 -12.49
N PHE A 330 -31.82 41.90 -12.27
CA PHE A 330 -31.38 40.90 -11.28
C PHE A 330 -31.47 41.41 -9.84
N MET A 331 -31.44 42.73 -9.65
CA MET A 331 -31.61 43.36 -8.34
C MET A 331 -33.09 43.73 -8.18
N GLU A 332 -33.81 43.06 -7.28
CA GLU A 332 -35.19 43.45 -6.95
C GLU A 332 -35.21 44.90 -6.48
N SER A 333 -36.08 45.70 -7.09
CA SER A 333 -36.39 47.04 -6.59
C SER A 333 -37.13 46.86 -5.27
N SER A 334 -36.43 46.98 -4.14
CA SER A 334 -37.09 47.22 -2.86
C SER A 334 -37.88 48.52 -2.98
N LEU A 335 -39.19 48.39 -2.73
CA LEU A 335 -40.20 49.45 -2.61
C LEU A 335 -39.72 50.67 -1.82
#